data_AF-A0A7Y2XQZ2-F1
#
_entry.id   AF-A0A7Y2XQZ2-F1
#
_cell.length_a   1.000
_cell.length_b   1.000
_cell.length_c   1.000
_cell.angle_alpha   90.00
_cell.angle_beta   90.00
_cell.angle_gamma   90.00
#
_symmetry.space_group_name_H-M   'P 1'
#
loop_
_entity.id
_entity.type
_entity.pdbx_description
1 polymer ?
#
loop_
_entity_poly.entity_id
_entity_poly.type
_entity_poly.pdbx_seq_one_letter_code
_entity_poly.pdbx_strand_id
1 'polypeptide(L)'
;EYHEAYTQLGLTLGSGIYGATFFMLTGFHGMHVTLGAIMLVVIMIRSMKGHFKPDNHFAFEAVAWYWHFVDVVWLGLFVFVYIL
;
A
#
# COMPACT_ATOMS: atom_id res chain seq x y z
N GLU A 1 6.79 -9.88 12.45
CA GLU A 1 7.14 -9.86 11.01
C GLU A 1 8.40 -9.06 10.69
N TYR A 2 8.41 -7.72 10.65
CA TYR A 2 9.65 -6.97 10.37
C TYR A 2 10.78 -7.28 11.36
N HIS A 3 10.45 -7.42 12.64
CA HIS A 3 11.43 -7.77 13.66
C HIS A 3 11.97 -9.19 13.48
N GLU A 4 11.18 -10.16 13.01
CA GLU A 4 11.64 -11.52 12.72
C GLU A 4 12.50 -11.59 11.45
N ALA A 5 12.12 -10.89 10.37
CA ALA A 5 12.92 -10.86 9.14
C ALA A 5 14.33 -10.28 9.37
N TYR A 6 14.43 -9.22 10.19
CA TYR A 6 15.71 -8.60 10.54
C TYR A 6 16.55 -9.43 11.53
N THR A 7 15.91 -10.13 12.48
CA THR A 7 16.64 -10.80 13.58
C THR A 7 16.81 -12.31 13.41
N GLN A 8 15.85 -13.01 12.81
CA GLN A 8 15.86 -14.48 12.68
C GLN A 8 16.38 -14.94 11.32
N LEU A 9 16.12 -14.20 10.24
CA LEU A 9 16.46 -14.60 8.87
C LEU A 9 17.73 -13.95 8.30
N GLY A 10 18.34 -12.98 9.01
CA GLY A 10 19.55 -12.29 8.55
C GLY A 10 19.36 -11.46 7.27
N LEU A 11 18.11 -11.22 6.87
CA LEU A 11 17.74 -10.44 5.69
C LEU A 11 17.97 -8.95 5.98
N THR A 12 19.21 -8.52 5.77
CA THR A 12 19.58 -7.10 5.77
C THR A 12 19.53 -6.55 4.34
N LEU A 13 19.47 -5.23 4.16
CA LEU A 13 19.61 -4.57 2.84
C LEU A 13 20.89 -5.00 2.08
N GLY A 14 21.87 -5.59 2.78
CA GLY A 14 23.13 -6.10 2.22
C GLY A 14 23.19 -7.62 2.00
N SER A 15 22.13 -8.38 2.26
CA SER A 15 22.11 -9.86 2.18
C SER A 15 22.01 -10.44 0.75
N GLY A 16 22.20 -9.60 -0.28
CA GLY A 16 22.13 -9.96 -1.69
C GLY A 16 20.88 -9.42 -2.39
N ILE A 17 20.76 -9.72 -3.70
CA ILE A 17 19.68 -9.22 -4.58
C ILE A 17 18.29 -9.50 -3.99
N TYR A 18 18.09 -10.67 -3.39
CA TYR A 18 16.77 -11.09 -2.90
C TYR A 18 16.26 -10.23 -1.72
N GLY A 19 17.11 -9.95 -0.72
CA GLY A 19 16.76 -9.09 0.41
C GLY A 19 16.54 -7.63 0.00
N ALA A 20 17.37 -7.10 -0.91
CA ALA A 20 17.21 -5.75 -1.44
C ALA A 20 15.91 -5.59 -2.25
N THR A 21 15.59 -6.56 -3.11
CA THR A 21 14.35 -6.55 -3.91
C THR A 21 13.11 -6.75 -3.03
N PHE A 22 13.17 -7.62 -2.02
CA PHE A 22 12.09 -7.80 -1.04
C PHE A 22 11.74 -6.50 -0.33
N PHE A 23 12.73 -5.83 0.28
CA PHE A 23 12.50 -4.59 1.01
C PHE A 23 12.10 -3.42 0.11
N MET A 24 12.62 -3.36 -1.12
CA MET A 24 12.15 -2.36 -2.08
C MET A 24 10.67 -2.58 -2.44
N LEU A 25 10.29 -3.80 -2.84
CA LEU A 25 8.92 -4.08 -3.29
C LEU A 25 7.90 -3.93 -2.15
N THR A 26 8.16 -4.55 -1.00
CA THR A 26 7.25 -4.48 0.16
C THR A 26 7.27 -3.09 0.81
N GLY A 27 8.43 -2.44 0.93
CA GLY A 27 8.56 -1.11 1.50
C GLY A 27 7.93 -0.01 0.63
N PHE A 28 8.14 -0.06 -0.69
CA PHE A 28 7.50 0.86 -1.63
C PHE A 28 5.98 0.68 -1.65
N HIS A 29 5.51 -0.56 -1.56
CA HIS A 29 4.09 -0.85 -1.44
C HIS A 29 3.52 -0.30 -0.12
N GLY A 30 4.18 -0.49 1.01
CA GLY A 30 3.77 0.07 2.30
C GLY A 30 3.68 1.61 2.31
N MET A 31 4.55 2.29 1.55
CA MET A 31 4.44 3.73 1.31
C MET A 31 3.15 4.09 0.54
N HIS A 32 2.79 3.32 -0.50
CA HIS A 32 1.55 3.54 -1.25
C HIS A 32 0.30 3.30 -0.39
N VAL A 33 0.31 2.27 0.45
CA VAL A 33 -0.77 2.01 1.43
C VAL A 33 -0.94 3.19 2.38
N THR A 34 0.18 3.72 2.91
CA THR A 34 0.14 4.88 3.82
C THR A 34 -0.43 6.12 3.13
N LEU A 35 0.00 6.39 1.89
CA LEU A 35 -0.54 7.49 1.08
C LEU A 35 -2.05 7.30 0.82
N GLY A 36 -2.45 6.08 0.44
CA GLY A 36 -3.85 5.71 0.23
C GLY A 36 -4.71 5.95 1.47
N ALA A 37 -4.19 5.61 2.66
CA ALA A 37 -4.92 5.74 3.91
C ALA A 37 -5.14 7.22 4.24
N ILE A 38 -4.13 8.07 4.03
CA ILE A 38 -4.25 9.52 4.19
C ILE A 38 -5.30 10.07 3.22
N MET A 39 -5.28 9.64 1.95
CA MET A 39 -6.27 10.08 0.95
C MET A 39 -7.69 9.67 1.33
N LEU A 40 -7.88 8.45 1.84
CA LEU A 40 -9.18 7.97 2.34
C LEU A 40 -9.66 8.76 3.56
N VAL A 41 -8.78 9.08 4.51
CA VAL A 41 -9.15 9.93 5.65
C VAL A 41 -9.59 11.31 5.19
N VAL A 42 -8.86 11.93 4.25
CA VAL A 42 -9.22 13.22 3.68
C VAL A 42 -10.56 13.15 2.94
N ILE A 43 -10.79 12.13 2.11
CA ILE A 43 -12.04 12.01 1.37
C ILE A 43 -13.23 11.75 2.30
N MET A 44 -13.04 10.94 3.35
CA MET A 44 -14.04 10.68 4.38
C MET A 44 -14.47 11.98 5.07
N ILE A 45 -13.51 12.80 5.52
CA ILE A 45 -13.81 14.10 6.16
C ILE A 45 -14.54 15.03 5.18
N ARG A 46 -14.11 15.10 3.91
CA ARG A 46 -14.79 15.91 2.89
C ARG A 46 -16.20 15.43 2.60
N SER A 47 -16.42 14.11 2.62
CA SER A 47 -17.73 13.50 2.40
C SER A 47 -18.68 13.78 3.56
N MET A 48 -18.20 13.71 4.80
CA MET A 48 -18.97 14.09 6.00
C MET A 48 -19.38 15.58 5.99
N LYS A 49 -18.55 16.45 5.40
CA LYS A 49 -18.86 17.88 5.20
C LYS A 49 -19.78 18.15 4.01
N GLY A 50 -20.24 17.12 3.30
CA GLY A 50 -21.17 17.26 2.17
C GLY A 50 -20.55 17.87 0.91
N HIS A 51 -19.22 17.77 0.74
CA HIS A 51 -18.53 18.38 -0.41
C HIS A 51 -18.73 17.62 -1.74
N PHE A 52 -19.43 16.50 -1.73
CA PHE A 52 -19.67 15.67 -2.92
C PHE A 52 -21.16 15.57 -3.22
N LYS A 53 -21.49 15.62 -4.51
CA LYS A 53 -22.82 15.35 -5.03
C LYS A 53 -22.78 14.07 -5.88
N PRO A 54 -23.89 13.35 -6.05
CA PRO A 54 -23.96 12.13 -6.89
C PRO A 54 -23.48 12.30 -8.34
N ASP A 55 -23.50 13.52 -8.82
CA ASP A 55 -23.15 13.97 -10.17
C ASP A 55 -21.77 14.67 -10.20
N ASN A 56 -21.16 14.92 -9.04
CA ASN A 56 -19.84 15.53 -8.92
C ASN A 56 -19.09 14.98 -7.70
N HIS A 57 -18.53 13.78 -7.87
CA HIS A 57 -17.74 13.07 -6.85
C HIS A 57 -16.46 12.44 -7.42
N PHE A 58 -15.89 13.05 -8.47
CA PHE A 58 -14.68 12.52 -9.13
C PHE A 58 -13.52 12.29 -8.15
N ALA A 59 -13.30 13.19 -7.19
CA ALA A 59 -12.24 13.01 -6.20
C ALA A 59 -12.46 11.78 -5.31
N PHE A 60 -13.71 11.43 -4.99
CA PHE A 60 -14.02 10.22 -4.24
C PHE A 60 -13.76 8.97 -5.07
N GLU A 61 -14.22 8.99 -6.32
CA GLU A 61 -14.00 7.90 -7.27
C GLU A 61 -12.50 7.67 -7.51
N ALA A 62 -11.72 8.73 -7.77
CA ALA A 62 -10.28 8.62 -7.99
C ALA A 62 -9.53 8.01 -6.79
N VAL A 63 -9.90 8.39 -5.55
CA VAL A 63 -9.31 7.82 -4.34
C VAL A 63 -9.71 6.35 -4.16
N ALA A 64 -10.96 5.98 -4.48
CA ALA A 64 -11.40 4.59 -4.45
C ALA A 64 -10.65 3.73 -5.47
N TRP A 65 -10.47 4.22 -6.70
CA TRP A 65 -9.67 3.55 -7.73
C TRP A 65 -8.20 3.39 -7.31
N TYR A 66 -7.62 4.44 -6.70
CA TYR A 66 -6.26 4.36 -6.17
C TYR A 66 -6.15 3.26 -5.09
N TRP A 67 -7.11 3.20 -4.17
CA TRP A 67 -7.11 2.19 -3.11
C TRP A 67 -7.21 0.76 -3.67
N HIS A 68 -8.13 0.53 -4.61
CA HIS A 68 -8.24 -0.77 -5.26
C HIS A 68 -7.00 -1.17 -6.06
N PHE A 69 -6.33 -0.20 -6.71
CA PHE A 69 -5.05 -0.45 -7.35
C PHE A 69 -4.00 -0.96 -6.34
N VAL A 70 -3.89 -0.30 -5.19
CA VAL A 70 -2.97 -0.71 -4.12
C VAL A 70 -3.32 -2.14 -3.65
N ASP A 71 -4.60 -2.44 -3.37
CA ASP A 71 -5.01 -3.79 -2.95
C ASP A 71 -4.62 -4.88 -3.97
N VAL A 72 -4.81 -4.63 -5.26
CA VAL A 72 -4.44 -5.61 -6.31
C VAL A 72 -2.94 -5.84 -6.37
N VAL A 73 -2.13 -4.78 -6.24
CA VAL A 73 -0.66 -4.90 -6.17
C VAL A 73 -0.25 -5.72 -4.95
N TRP A 74 -0.94 -5.56 -3.81
CA TRP A 74 -0.66 -6.33 -2.60
C TRP A 74 -0.91 -7.83 -2.81
N LEU A 75 -2.05 -8.20 -3.41
CA LEU A 75 -2.36 -9.60 -3.68
C LEU A 75 -1.28 -10.24 -4.58
N GLY A 76 -0.80 -9.51 -5.59
CA GLY A 76 0.32 -9.94 -6.44
C GLY A 76 1.60 -10.14 -5.63
N LEU A 77 2.01 -9.14 -4.84
CA LEU A 77 3.20 -9.24 -4.00
C LEU A 77 3.10 -10.39 -2.99
N PHE A 78 1.94 -10.58 -2.36
CA PHE A 78 1.72 -11.67 -1.40
C PHE A 78 1.98 -13.03 -2.05
N VAL A 79 1.44 -13.27 -3.25
CA VAL A 79 1.66 -14.54 -3.98
C VAL A 79 3.13 -14.71 -4.36
N PHE A 80 3.77 -13.69 -4.93
CA PHE A 80 5.14 -13.81 -5.46
C PHE A 80 6.25 -13.81 -4.39
N VAL A 81 6.01 -13.17 -3.25
CA VAL A 81 7.03 -12.97 -2.23
C VAL A 81 6.87 -13.91 -1.05
N TYR A 82 5.63 -14.30 -0.72
CA TYR A 82 5.35 -15.11 0.47
C TYR A 82 4.90 -16.54 0.15
N ILE A 83 4.37 -16.82 -1.05
CA ILE A 83 3.88 -18.16 -1.43
C ILE A 83 4.82 -18.89 -2.38
N LEU A 84 5.32 -18.21 -3.42
CA LEU A 84 6.26 -18.73 -4.42
C LEU A 84 7.72 -18.54 -3.98
#